data_AF-V5TVF7-F1
#
_entry.id   AF-V5TVF7-F1
#
_cell.length_a   1.000
_cell.length_b   1.000
_cell.length_c   1.000
_cell.angle_alpha   90.00
_cell.angle_beta   90.00
_cell.angle_gamma   90.00
#
_symmetry.space_group_name_H-M   'P 1'
#
loop_
_entity.id
_entity.type
_entity.pdbx_description
1 polymer ?
#
loop_
_entity_poly.entity_id
_entity_poly.type
_entity_poly.pdbx_seq_one_letter_code
_entity_poly.pdbx_strand_id
1 'polypeptide(L)' 'MFAAGDIVQPRLGGPKLKVIEVHGDQIVAVRPDDEQGEKVTLKAADVALYKEDGDFGVC' A
#
# COMPACT_ATOMS: atom_id res chain seq x y z
N MET A 1 8.59 7.12 -2.13
CA MET A 1 8.37 7.08 -0.67
C MET A 1 6.90 6.81 -0.46
N PHE A 2 6.55 5.91 0.47
CA PHE A 2 5.16 5.58 0.80
C PHE A 2 4.65 6.51 1.90
N ALA A 3 3.35 6.75 1.94
CA ALA A 3 2.67 7.50 2.99
C ALA A 3 1.49 6.71 3.56
N ALA A 4 1.07 7.06 4.78
CA ALA A 4 -0.16 6.53 5.35
C ALA A 4 -1.36 6.98 4.49
N GLY A 5 -2.21 6.02 4.12
CA GLY A 5 -3.33 6.19 3.20
C GLY A 5 -3.07 5.65 1.79
N ASP A 6 -1.82 5.43 1.40
CA ASP A 6 -1.50 4.85 0.09
C ASP A 6 -1.97 3.39 -0.01
N ILE A 7 -2.46 3.01 -1.17
CA ILE A 7 -2.67 1.60 -1.50
C ILE A 7 -1.37 1.05 -2.08
N VAL A 8 -0.93 -0.10 -1.59
CA VAL A 8 0.25 -0.81 -2.05
C VAL A 8 -0.12 -2.24 -2.42
N GLN A 9 0.62 -2.80 -3.37
CA GLN A 9 0.46 -4.18 -3.81
C GLN A 9 1.80 -4.91 -3.68
N PRO A 10 1.83 -6.09 -3.04
CA PRO A 10 3.03 -6.92 -3.00
C PRO A 10 3.50 -7.31 -4.40
N ARG A 11 4.80 -7.18 -4.69
CA ARG A 11 5.40 -7.57 -5.97
C ARG A 11 5.32 -9.08 -6.23
N LEU A 12 5.32 -9.87 -5.14
CA LEU A 12 5.15 -11.32 -5.17
C LEU A 12 3.73 -11.76 -5.61
N GLY A 13 2.81 -10.81 -5.80
CA GLY A 13 1.40 -11.08 -6.01
C GLY A 13 0.65 -11.25 -4.68
N GLY A 14 -0.61 -10.84 -4.65
CA GLY A 14 -1.41 -10.84 -3.44
C GLY A 14 -2.49 -9.75 -3.45
N PRO A 15 -3.31 -9.68 -2.40
CA PRO A 15 -4.31 -8.62 -2.25
C PRO A 15 -3.63 -7.26 -2.08
N LYS A 16 -4.34 -6.22 -2.51
CA LYS A 16 -3.99 -4.82 -2.22
C LYS A 16 -4.09 -4.54 -0.73
N LEU A 17 -3.18 -3.72 -0.22
CA LEU A 17 -3.10 -3.34 1.18
C LEU A 17 -3.05 -1.81 1.29
N LYS A 18 -3.71 -1.25 2.30
CA LYS A 18 -3.68 0.18 2.63
C LYS A 18 -2.62 0.43 3.68
N VAL A 19 -1.66 1.29 3.38
CA VAL A 19 -0.60 1.71 4.30
C VAL A 19 -1.23 2.51 5.43
N ILE A 20 -0.96 2.14 6.67
CA ILE A 20 -1.37 2.88 7.86
C ILE A 20 -0.19 3.55 8.55
N GLU A 21 1.00 2.95 8.49
CA GLU A 21 2.20 3.46 9.13
C GLU A 21 3.42 3.19 8.23
N VAL A 22 4.42 4.09 8.27
CA VAL A 22 5.64 3.98 7.47
C VAL A 22 6.84 4.13 8.39
N HIS A 23 7.68 3.10 8.42
CA HIS A 23 8.91 3.00 9.19
C HIS A 23 10.13 2.91 8.27
N GLY A 24 10.40 3.99 7.53
CA GLY A 24 11.60 4.12 6.69
C GLY A 24 11.68 3.09 5.56
N ASP A 25 12.27 1.92 5.85
CA ASP A 25 12.40 0.79 4.92
C ASP A 25 11.22 -0.20 5.01
N GLN A 26 10.44 -0.15 6.09
CA GLN A 26 9.27 -0.99 6.30
C GLN A 26 8.00 -0.15 6.31
N ILE A 27 6.89 -0.76 5.91
CA ILE A 27 5.56 -0.18 5.96
C ILE A 27 4.62 -1.14 6.68
N VAL A 28 3.69 -0.60 7.44
CA VAL A 28 2.58 -1.34 8.02
C VAL A 28 1.37 -1.04 7.16
N ALA A 29 0.79 -2.11 6.62
CA ALA A 29 -0.39 -2.01 5.79
C ALA A 29 -1.45 -3.02 6.23
N VAL A 30 -2.72 -2.68 6.04
CA VAL A 30 -3.89 -3.49 6.40
C VAL A 30 -4.70 -3.79 5.14
N ARG A 31 -5.64 -4.73 5.20
CA ARG A 31 -6.57 -4.91 4.08
C ARG A 31 -7.44 -3.66 3.95
N PRO A 32 -7.67 -3.13 2.73
CA PRO A 32 -8.55 -1.98 2.55
C PRO A 32 -10.00 -2.28 2.95
N ASP A 33 -10.40 -3.55 2.91
CA ASP A 33 -11.71 -4.04 3.37
C ASP A 33 -11.81 -4.11 4.90
N ASP A 34 -10.67 -4.16 5.61
CA ASP A 34 -10.61 -4.41 7.05
C ASP A 34 -9.47 -3.61 7.69
N GLU A 35 -9.70 -2.30 7.86
CA GLU A 35 -8.69 -1.35 8.34
C GLU A 35 -8.26 -1.57 9.80
N GLN A 36 -9.12 -2.22 10.60
CA GLN A 36 -8.83 -2.62 11.98
C GLN A 36 -8.33 -4.07 12.09
N GLY A 37 -8.15 -4.73 10.94
CA GLY A 37 -7.76 -6.12 10.83
C GLY A 37 -6.29 -6.39 11.10
N GLU A 38 -5.82 -7.48 10.50
CA GLU A 38 -4.43 -7.90 10.63
C GLU A 38 -3.48 -6.90 9.96
N LYS A 39 -2.66 -6.25 10.80
CA LYS A 39 -1.58 -5.37 10.35
C LYS A 39 -0.44 -6.20 9.79
N VAL A 40 -0.20 -6.06 8.51
CA VAL A 40 0.89 -6.73 7.80
C VAL A 40 2.06 -5.76 7.68
N THR A 41 3.21 -6.15 8.23
CA THR A 41 4.45 -5.39 8.05
C THR A 41 5.20 -5.93 6.84
N LEU A 42 5.45 -5.08 5.85
CA LEU A 42 6.14 -5.43 4.61
C LEU A 42 7.27 -4.44 4.37
N LYS A 43 8.32 -4.87 3.66
CA LYS A 43 9.35 -3.94 3.21
C LYS A 43 8.83 -3.09 2.07
N ALA A 44 9.17 -1.81 2.11
CA ALA A 44 8.91 -0.85 1.05
C ALA A 44 9.48 -1.32 -0.31
N ALA A 45 10.58 -2.08 -0.30
CA ALA A 45 11.18 -2.65 -1.50
C ALA A 45 10.32 -3.77 -2.16
N ASP A 46 9.63 -4.56 -1.34
CA ASP A 46 8.86 -5.74 -1.76
C ASP A 46 7.43 -5.40 -2.18
N VAL A 47 7.00 -4.15 -1.95
CA VAL A 47 5.71 -3.63 -2.38
C VAL A 47 5.87 -2.59 -3.50
N ALA A 48 4.82 -2.42 -4.28
CA ALA A 48 4.68 -1.34 -5.25
C ALA A 48 3.48 -0.48 -4.88
N LEU A 49 3.57 0.82 -5.13
CA LEU A 49 2.42 1.71 -4.97
C LEU A 49 1.34 1.31 -5.98
N TYR A 50 0.16 0.97 -5.48
CA TYR A 50 -1.00 0.73 -6.33
C TYR A 50 -1.61 2.09 -6.68
N LYS A 51 -1.50 2.45 -7.94
CA LYS A 51 -2.14 3.63 -8.51
C LYS A 51 -3.25 3.13 -9.41
N GLU A 52 -4.49 3.56 -9.15
CA GLU A 52 -5.48 3.53 -10.21
C GLU A 52 -4.99 4.56 -11.24
N ASP A 53 -4.67 4.12 -12.45
CA ASP A 53 -4.25 4.92 -13.62
C ASP A 53 -5.40 5.84 -14.12
N GLY A 54 -6.19 6.40 -13.21
CA GLY A 54 -7.53 6.95 -13.47
C GLY A 54 -7.68 8.44 -13.26
N ASP A 55 -6.61 9.22 -13.06
CA ASP A 55 -6.73 10.68 -13.01
C ASP A 55 -5.41 11.38 -13.39
N PHE A 56 -5.06 11.32 -14.68
CA PHE A 56 -4.14 12.28 -15.29
C PHE A 56 -4.64 12.63 -16.68
N GLY A 57 -5.31 13.78 -16.80
CA GLY A 57 -5.36 14.51 -18.06
C GLY A 57 -6.72 14.52 -18.76
N VAL A 58 -7.59 15.39 -18.23
CA VAL A 58 -8.45 16.27 -19.02
C VAL A 58 -7.83 16.63 -20.39
N CYS A 59 -8.62 16.52 -21.45
CA CYS A 59 -8.40 17.24 -22.72
C CYS A 59 -9.49 18.30 -22.86
#